data_AF-A0A846GY67-F1
#
_entry.id   AF-A0A846GY67-F1
#
_cell.length_a   1.000
_cell.length_b   1.000
_cell.length_c   1.000
_cell.angle_alpha   90.00
_cell.angle_beta   90.00
_cell.angle_gamma   90.00
#
_symmetry.space_group_name_H-M   'P 1'
#
loop_
_entity.id
_entity.type
_entity.pdbx_description
1 polymer ?
#
loop_
_entity_poly.entity_id
_entity_poly.type
_entity_poly.pdbx_seq_one_letter_code
_entity_poly.pdbx_strand_id
1 'polypeptide(L)'
;MPRLSIEITPEQHQKLKAIAALSGKTIKEYVLERCLPDVPINPELSSEEALAQLSAFLKPRIEAAERGEFSPSTFADIKQKARNNIQS
;
A
#
# COMPACT_ATOMS: atom_id res chain seq x y z
N MET A 1 17.63 18.39 5.17
CA MET A 1 17.32 17.07 4.57
C MET A 1 18.04 16.00 5.36
N PRO A 2 17.36 14.93 5.81
CA PRO A 2 18.00 13.81 6.49
C PRO A 2 19.01 13.15 5.56
N ARG A 3 20.22 12.87 6.06
CA ARG A 3 21.30 12.23 5.33
C ARG A 3 21.58 10.87 5.97
N LEU A 4 21.48 9.80 5.19
CA LEU A 4 21.89 8.45 5.59
C LEU A 4 23.32 8.20 5.08
N SER A 5 24.22 7.77 5.97
CA SER A 5 25.55 7.31 5.59
C SER A 5 25.59 5.79 5.73
N ILE A 6 26.05 5.10 4.68
CA ILE A 6 26.18 3.65 4.64
C ILE A 6 27.62 3.29 4.31
N GLU A 7 28.17 2.29 5.00
CA GLU A 7 29.48 1.74 4.67
C GLU A 7 29.29 0.53 3.75
N ILE A 8 29.99 0.54 2.62
CA ILE A 8 30.01 -0.55 1.64
C ILE A 8 31.42 -0.72 1.11
N THR A 9 31.78 -1.94 0.74
CA THR A 9 33.07 -2.21 0.12
C THR A 9 33.14 -1.57 -1.29
N PRO A 10 34.35 -1.31 -1.82
CA PRO A 10 34.51 -0.79 -3.17
C PRO A 10 33.84 -1.66 -4.25
N GLU A 11 33.89 -2.99 -4.09
CA GLU A 11 33.26 -3.95 -5.00
C GLU A 11 31.73 -3.87 -4.94
N GLN A 12 31.15 -3.75 -3.73
CA GLN A 12 29.72 -3.54 -3.54
C GLN A 12 29.24 -2.23 -4.17
N HIS A 13 30.01 -1.14 -4.01
CA HIS A 13 29.71 0.13 -4.66
C HIS A 13 29.70 0.01 -6.19
N GLN A 14 30.66 -0.70 -6.78
CA GLN A 14 30.72 -0.91 -8.23
C GLN A 14 29.53 -1.71 -8.75
N LYS A 15 29.17 -2.80 -8.06
CA LYS A 15 27.96 -3.60 -8.38
C LYS A 15 26.70 -2.75 -8.29
N LEU A 16 26.54 -2.00 -7.20
CA LEU A 16 25.39 -1.12 -6.98
C LEU A 16 25.28 -0.05 -8.06
N LYS A 17 26.39 0.57 -8.45
CA LYS A 17 26.45 1.57 -9.53
C LYS A 17 26.00 0.98 -10.87
N ALA A 18 26.47 -0.22 -11.20
CA ALA A 18 26.08 -0.88 -12.45
C ALA A 18 24.58 -1.17 -12.49
N ILE A 19 24.02 -1.70 -11.40
CA ILE A 19 22.60 -2.03 -11.33
C ILE A 19 21.71 -0.78 -11.38
N ALA A 20 22.10 0.29 -10.68
CA ALA A 20 21.40 1.57 -10.74
C ALA A 20 21.39 2.14 -12.17
N ALA A 21 22.55 2.11 -12.85
CA ALA A 21 22.67 2.56 -14.23
C ALA A 21 21.83 1.73 -15.21
N LEU A 22 21.79 0.40 -15.05
CA LEU A 22 20.92 -0.48 -15.84
C LEU A 22 19.44 -0.18 -15.65
N SER A 23 19.07 0.33 -14.46
CA SER A 23 17.71 0.75 -14.14
C SER A 23 17.40 2.18 -14.62
N GLY A 24 18.36 2.88 -15.22
CA GLY A 24 18.22 4.29 -15.63
C GLY A 24 18.18 5.28 -14.46
N LYS A 25 18.64 4.87 -13.28
CA LYS A 25 18.53 5.63 -12.02
C LYS A 25 19.90 5.99 -11.46
N THR A 26 19.97 7.07 -10.70
CA THR A 26 21.15 7.34 -9.86
C THR A 26 21.24 6.32 -8.72
N ILE A 27 22.44 6.11 -8.16
CA ILE A 27 22.63 5.24 -6.98
C ILE A 27 21.70 5.68 -5.84
N LYS A 28 21.55 7.00 -5.65
CA LYS A 28 20.68 7.58 -4.62
C LYS A 28 19.22 7.12 -4.80
N GLU A 29 18.66 7.30 -5.99
CA GLU A 29 17.28 6.92 -6.28
C GLU A 29 17.07 5.42 -6.16
N TYR A 30 17.99 4.64 -6.75
CA TYR A 30 17.92 3.17 -6.71
C TYR A 30 17.95 2.62 -5.28
N VAL A 31 18.81 3.16 -4.42
CA VAL A 31 18.91 2.75 -3.01
C VAL A 31 17.67 3.19 -2.22
N LEU A 32 17.17 4.41 -2.42
CA LEU A 32 16.00 4.90 -1.70
C LEU A 32 14.75 4.07 -2.01
N GLU A 33 14.52 3.73 -3.28
CA GLU A 33 13.36 2.92 -3.68
C GLU A 33 13.44 1.45 -3.22
N ARG A 34 14.64 0.90 -3.04
CA ARG A 34 14.83 -0.52 -2.67
C ARG A 34 15.02 -0.76 -1.18
N CYS A 35 15.63 0.18 -0.47
CA CYS A 35 15.97 0.04 0.94
C CYS A 35 14.92 0.66 1.87
N LEU A 36 14.15 1.62 1.38
CA LEU A 36 12.98 2.08 2.12
C LEU A 36 11.79 1.21 1.69
N PRO A 37 11.03 0.62 2.62
CA PRO A 37 9.73 0.05 2.25
C PRO A 37 8.92 1.13 1.55
N ASP A 38 7.99 0.74 0.66
CA ASP A 38 7.01 1.66 0.09
C ASP A 38 6.50 2.55 1.22
N VAL A 39 7.00 3.79 1.24
CA VAL A 39 6.51 4.81 2.16
C VAL A 39 5.01 4.82 1.91
N PRO A 40 4.18 4.70 2.96
CA PRO A 40 2.75 4.47 2.82
C PRO A 40 2.19 5.36 1.71
N ILE A 41 1.32 4.75 0.90
CA ILE A 41 0.67 5.34 -0.30
C ILE A 41 0.07 6.74 0.01
N ASN A 42 -0.10 7.08 1.29
CA ASN A 42 -0.17 8.45 1.78
C ASN A 42 0.98 8.75 2.76
N PRO A 43 1.88 9.71 2.46
CA PRO A 43 2.97 10.11 3.37
C PRO A 43 2.47 10.77 4.67
N GLU A 44 1.17 11.06 4.78
CA GLU A 44 0.52 11.64 5.95
C GLU A 44 -0.07 10.60 6.92
N LEU A 45 -0.16 9.33 6.52
CA LEU A 45 -0.78 8.27 7.33
C LEU A 45 0.27 7.24 7.75
N SER A 46 0.57 7.20 9.03
CA SER A 46 1.37 6.12 9.61
C SER A 46 0.64 4.78 9.48
N SER A 47 1.39 3.68 9.49
CA SER A 47 0.82 2.33 9.42
C SER A 47 -0.16 2.05 10.57
N GLU A 48 0.07 2.64 11.73
CA GLU A 48 -0.80 2.52 12.90
C GLU A 48 -2.14 3.25 12.70
N GLU A 49 -2.10 4.46 12.13
CA GLU A 49 -3.32 5.22 11.79
C GLU A 49 -4.13 4.52 10.68
N ALA A 50 -3.46 3.95 9.68
CA ALA A 50 -4.11 3.17 8.63
C ALA A 50 -4.82 1.93 9.22
N LEU A 51 -4.17 1.23 10.15
CA LEU A 51 -4.75 0.08 10.83
C LEU A 51 -5.94 0.48 11.72
N ALA A 52 -5.83 1.61 12.44
CA ALA A 52 -6.90 2.14 13.27
C ALA A 52 -8.14 2.51 12.43
N GLN A 53 -7.95 3.16 11.28
CA GLN A 53 -9.04 3.50 10.36
C GLN A 53 -9.73 2.24 9.81
N LEU A 54 -8.95 1.23 9.41
CA LEU A 54 -9.50 -0.04 8.94
C LEU A 54 -10.30 -0.73 10.05
N SER A 55 -9.79 -0.76 11.27
CA SER A 55 -10.49 -1.34 12.43
C SER A 55 -11.81 -0.62 12.69
N ALA A 56 -11.81 0.72 12.70
CA ALA A 56 -13.01 1.53 12.89
C ALA A 56 -14.05 1.30 11.79
N PHE A 57 -13.62 1.14 10.54
CA PHE A 57 -14.49 0.84 9.41
C PHE A 57 -15.12 -0.57 9.50
N LEU A 58 -14.38 -1.56 9.98
CA LEU A 58 -14.83 -2.95 10.05
C LEU A 58 -15.70 -3.24 11.29
N LYS A 59 -15.46 -2.56 12.41
CA LYS A 59 -16.18 -2.77 13.67
C LYS A 59 -17.72 -2.80 13.52
N PRO A 60 -18.39 -1.82 12.90
CA PRO A 60 -19.85 -1.87 12.74
C PRO A 60 -20.32 -3.03 11.84
N ARG A 61 -19.50 -3.49 10.90
CA ARG A 61 -19.84 -4.62 10.00
C ARG A 61 -19.76 -5.95 10.73
N ILE A 62 -18.81 -6.08 11.66
CA ILE A 62 -18.69 -7.24 12.55
C ILE A 62 -19.89 -7.29 13.49
N GLU A 63 -20.22 -6.17 14.14
CA GLU A 63 -21.38 -6.09 15.03
C GLU A 63 -22.70 -6.42 14.30
N ALA A 64 -22.86 -5.97 13.04
CA ALA A 64 -24.00 -6.33 12.20
C ALA A 64 -24.04 -7.83 11.88
N ALA A 65 -22.89 -8.43 11.54
CA ALA A 65 -22.80 -9.87 11.29
C ALA A 65 -23.11 -10.71 12.53
N GLU A 66 -22.65 -10.28 13.72
CA GLU A 66 -22.97 -10.92 15.01
C GLU A 66 -24.46 -10.86 15.34
N ARG A 67 -25.16 -9.78 14.94
CA ARG A 67 -26.62 -9.67 15.02
C ARG A 67 -27.37 -10.46 13.94
N GLY A 68 -26.66 -11.10 13.01
CA GLY A 68 -27.24 -11.85 11.90
C GLY A 68 -27.78 -10.97 10.77
N GLU A 69 -27.37 -9.71 10.68
CA GLU A 69 -27.77 -8.77 9.63
C GLU A 69 -27.00 -9.05 8.33
N PHE A 70 -27.40 -10.12 7.63
CA PHE A 70 -26.86 -10.46 6.31
C PHE A 70 -27.76 -9.95 5.19
N SER A 71 -27.14 -9.50 4.10
CA SER A 71 -27.90 -9.23 2.87
C SER A 71 -28.42 -10.54 2.28
N PRO A 72 -29.72 -10.65 2.00
CA PRO A 72 -30.27 -11.81 1.28
C PRO A 72 -29.96 -11.75 -0.23
N SER A 73 -29.32 -10.68 -0.71
CA SER A 73 -29.05 -10.51 -2.14
C SER A 73 -28.01 -11.52 -2.60
N THR A 74 -28.32 -12.23 -3.67
CA THR A 74 -27.35 -13.09 -4.33
C THR A 74 -26.32 -12.26 -5.10
N PHE A 75 -25.23 -12.89 -5.52
CA PHE A 75 -24.25 -12.24 -6.39
C PHE A 75 -24.87 -11.70 -7.69
N ALA A 76 -25.84 -12.43 -8.26
CA ALA A 76 -26.54 -11.99 -9.47
C ALA A 76 -27.34 -10.70 -9.22
N ASP A 77 -28.04 -10.61 -8.09
CA ASP A 77 -28.80 -9.43 -7.71
C ASP A 77 -27.89 -8.22 -7.47
N ILE A 78 -26.74 -8.43 -6.82
CA ILE A 78 -25.73 -7.39 -6.57
C ILE A 78 -25.18 -6.86 -7.90
N LYS A 79 -24.84 -7.76 -8.83
CA LYS A 79 -24.35 -7.39 -10.17
C LYS A 79 -25.39 -6.57 -10.95
N GLN A 80 -26.65 -6.96 -10.88
CA GLN A 80 -27.73 -6.25 -11.57
C GLN A 80 -27.98 -4.86 -10.95
N LYS A 81 -28.04 -4.76 -9.61
CA LYS A 81 -28.18 -3.48 -8.90
C LYS A 81 -27.05 -2.51 -9.22
N ALA A 82 -25.80 -2.99 -9.22
CA ALA A 82 -24.65 -2.17 -9.56
C ALA A 82 -24.73 -1.60 -10.99
N ARG A 83 -25.17 -2.42 -11.96
CA ARG A 83 -25.38 -1.96 -13.35
C ARG A 83 -26.47 -0.90 -13.47
N ASN A 84 -27.58 -1.07 -12.75
CA ASN A 84 -28.69 -0.12 -12.79
C ASN A 84 -28.28 1.23 -12.15
N ASN A 85 -27.49 1.21 -11.08
CA ASN A 85 -26.99 2.44 -10.41
C ASN A 85 -25.96 3.22 -11.24
N ILE A 86 -25.31 2.61 -12.23
CA ILE A 86 -24.36 3.28 -13.13
C ILE A 86 -25.07 3.92 -14.33
N GLN A 87 -26.33 3.54 -14.60
CA GLN A 87 -27.13 4.03 -15.73
C GLN A 87 -28.11 5.17 -15.37
N SER A 88 -28.17 5.58 -14.09
CA SER A 88 -28.94 6.73 -13.60
C SER A 88 -28.01 7.90 -13.28
#